data_AF-A0A0Q3HPW4-F1
#
_entry.id   AF-A0A0Q3HPW4-F1
#
_cell.length_a   1.000
_cell.length_b   1.000
_cell.length_c   1.000
_cell.angle_alpha   90.00
_cell.angle_beta   90.00
_cell.angle_gamma   90.00
#
_symmetry.space_group_name_H-M   'P 1'
#
loop_
_entity.id
_entity.type
_entity.pdbx_description
1 polymer ?
#
loop_
_entity_poly.entity_id
_entity_poly.type
_entity_poly.pdbx_seq_one_letter_code
_entity_poly.pdbx_strand_id
1 'polypeptide(L)'
;MKKLFGTTETHYVDGFQYKSVGSEVKLVIIPTSQGYFDVQRDAYFYNFTDHLGNVRLSYSDADGNGVVTGDIVVQECSGGNCSSYIIPGEIEAISNYYPFGMLLENHNNQANSSNVYKYKYN
;
A
#
# COMPACT_ATOMS: atom_id res chain seq x y z
N MET A 1 -10.65 11.96 14.05
CA MET A 1 -11.31 10.64 13.87
C MET A 1 -10.37 9.57 14.42
N LYS A 2 -10.87 8.43 14.92
CA LYS A 2 -10.00 7.36 15.45
C LYS A 2 -10.43 5.98 14.95
N LYS A 3 -9.47 5.09 14.76
CA LYS A 3 -9.68 3.71 14.31
C LYS A 3 -8.93 2.74 15.22
N LEU A 4 -9.56 1.63 15.56
CA LEU A 4 -8.99 0.57 16.40
C LEU A 4 -8.83 -0.70 15.57
N PHE A 5 -7.66 -1.32 15.64
CA PHE A 5 -7.40 -2.63 15.05
C PHE A 5 -6.62 -3.48 16.06
N GLY A 6 -7.31 -4.45 16.68
CA GLY A 6 -6.76 -5.18 17.83
C GLY A 6 -6.40 -4.22 18.97
N THR A 7 -5.15 -4.24 19.40
CA THR A 7 -4.61 -3.33 20.44
C THR A 7 -4.00 -2.05 19.88
N THR A 8 -3.94 -1.89 18.55
CA THR A 8 -3.37 -0.69 17.91
C THR A 8 -4.46 0.36 17.69
N GLU A 9 -4.24 1.56 18.21
CA GLU A 9 -5.09 2.72 17.97
C GLU A 9 -4.45 3.65 16.93
N THR A 10 -5.23 4.09 15.95
CA THR A 10 -4.81 5.08 14.94
C THR A 10 -5.64 6.35 15.10
N HIS A 11 -4.97 7.48 15.30
CA HIS A 11 -5.57 8.80 15.43
C HIS A 11 -5.35 9.60 14.14
N TYR A 12 -6.43 10.20 13.64
CA TYR A 12 -6.43 11.05 12.46
C TYR A 12 -6.66 12.50 12.90
N VAL A 13 -5.61 13.31 12.78
CA VAL A 13 -5.59 14.71 13.20
C VAL A 13 -5.07 15.53 12.02
N ASP A 14 -5.92 16.39 11.46
CA ASP A 14 -5.58 17.29 10.35
C ASP A 14 -4.95 16.59 9.13
N GLY A 15 -5.44 15.39 8.81
CA GLY A 15 -4.92 14.56 7.71
C GLY A 15 -3.68 13.72 8.05
N PHE A 16 -2.97 14.04 9.14
CA PHE A 16 -1.88 13.22 9.66
C PHE A 16 -2.42 11.98 10.38
N GLN A 17 -1.66 10.88 10.32
CA GLN A 17 -1.99 9.66 11.05
C GLN A 17 -0.95 9.36 12.12
N TYR A 18 -1.43 9.09 13.32
CA TYR A 18 -0.62 8.69 14.46
C TYR A 18 -1.02 7.28 14.90
N LYS A 19 -0.05 6.43 15.23
CA LYS A 19 -0.31 5.11 15.80
C LYS A 19 0.15 5.05 17.25
N SER A 20 -0.68 4.47 18.11
CA SER A 20 -0.30 4.11 19.47
C SER A 20 0.47 2.79 19.43
N VAL A 21 1.71 2.80 19.93
CA VAL A 21 2.55 1.62 20.09
C VAL A 21 2.89 1.52 21.57
N GLY A 22 2.14 0.69 22.29
CA GLY A 22 2.21 0.63 23.76
C GLY A 22 1.62 1.90 24.39
N SER A 23 2.43 2.66 25.12
CA SER A 23 2.03 3.93 25.74
C SER A 23 2.47 5.17 24.95
N GLU A 24 3.18 5.00 23.84
CA GLU A 24 3.67 6.10 23.00
C GLU A 24 2.79 6.30 21.78
N VAL A 25 2.57 7.56 21.40
CA VAL A 25 1.89 7.95 20.16
C VAL A 25 2.94 8.46 19.17
N LYS A 26 3.05 7.82 18.01
CA LYS A 26 4.02 8.19 16.97
C LYS A 26 3.32 8.65 15.71
N LEU A 27 3.84 9.71 15.09
CA LEU A 27 3.45 10.12 13.75
C LEU A 27 3.92 9.05 12.76
N VAL A 28 3.02 8.60 11.88
CA VAL A 28 3.32 7.52 10.92
C VAL A 28 3.10 7.99 9.49
N ILE A 29 2.04 8.75 9.22
CA ILE A 29 1.70 9.17 7.86
C ILE A 29 1.57 10.69 7.80
N ILE A 30 2.26 11.29 6.84
CA ILE A 30 2.13 12.70 6.47
C ILE A 30 1.45 12.76 5.08
N PRO A 31 0.25 13.34 4.95
CA PRO A 31 -0.44 13.40 3.66
C PRO A 31 0.28 14.35 2.70
N THR A 32 0.26 14.03 1.41
CA THR A 32 0.71 14.93 0.33
C THR A 32 -0.38 15.06 -0.73
N SER A 33 -0.24 16.01 -1.65
CA SER A 33 -1.22 16.19 -2.72
C SER A 33 -1.32 15.00 -3.68
N GLN A 34 -0.28 14.18 -3.78
CA GLN A 34 -0.18 13.05 -4.70
C GLN A 34 -0.17 11.70 -3.99
N GLY A 35 -0.24 11.68 -2.66
CA GLY A 35 -0.10 10.46 -1.88
C GLY A 35 0.22 10.76 -0.42
N TYR A 36 1.30 10.18 0.09
CA TYR A 36 1.72 10.37 1.47
C TYR A 36 3.20 10.03 1.67
N PHE A 37 3.77 10.50 2.76
CA PHE A 37 5.07 10.07 3.26
C PHE A 37 4.86 9.13 4.46
N ASP A 38 5.52 7.98 4.43
CA ASP A 38 5.53 7.03 5.53
C ASP A 38 6.81 7.22 6.36
N VAL A 39 6.63 7.72 7.58
CA VAL A 39 7.73 8.03 8.50
C VAL A 39 8.47 6.77 8.97
N GLN A 40 7.79 5.62 9.01
CA GLN A 40 8.44 4.37 9.44
C GLN A 40 9.32 3.77 8.34
N ARG A 41 8.90 3.93 7.08
CA ARG A 41 9.63 3.45 5.91
C ARG A 41 10.59 4.48 5.33
N ASP A 42 10.54 5.72 5.82
CA ASP A 42 11.32 6.87 5.33
C ASP A 42 11.17 7.06 3.81
N ALA A 43 9.95 6.88 3.29
CA ALA A 43 9.68 6.83 1.87
C ALA A 43 8.40 7.57 1.48
N TYR A 44 8.42 8.16 0.29
CA TYR A 44 7.22 8.73 -0.35
C TYR A 44 6.48 7.66 -1.13
N PHE A 45 5.17 7.61 -0.91
CA PHE A 45 4.24 6.82 -1.69
C PHE A 45 3.33 7.74 -2.50
N TYR A 46 3.20 7.40 -3.78
CA TYR A 46 2.37 8.11 -4.75
C TYR A 46 1.15 7.29 -5.11
N ASN A 47 0.05 7.97 -5.36
CA ASN A 47 -1.21 7.37 -5.74
C ASN A 47 -1.60 7.83 -7.14
N PHE A 48 -1.77 6.86 -8.04
CA PHE A 48 -2.46 7.12 -9.30
C PHE A 48 -3.96 6.98 -9.08
N THR A 49 -4.67 8.10 -9.20
CA THR A 49 -6.12 8.15 -9.05
C THR A 49 -6.82 8.16 -10.40
N ASP A 50 -7.98 7.51 -10.49
CA ASP A 50 -8.85 7.67 -11.64
C ASP A 50 -9.56 9.04 -11.66
N HIS A 51 -10.34 9.30 -12.71
CA HIS A 51 -11.10 10.54 -12.89
C HIS A 51 -12.17 10.81 -11.82
N LEU A 52 -12.52 9.80 -11.00
CA LEU A 52 -13.45 9.92 -9.88
C LEU A 52 -12.72 10.06 -8.53
N GLY A 53 -11.39 10.03 -8.53
CA GLY A 53 -10.56 10.14 -7.33
C GLY A 53 -10.34 8.83 -6.58
N ASN A 54 -10.64 7.68 -7.18
CA ASN A 54 -10.30 6.39 -6.56
C ASN A 54 -8.83 6.06 -6.82
N VAL A 55 -8.11 5.62 -5.78
CA VAL A 55 -6.70 5.20 -5.90
C VAL A 55 -6.64 3.85 -6.60
N ARG A 56 -6.06 3.78 -7.80
CA ARG A 56 -5.92 2.55 -8.60
C ARG A 56 -4.58 1.86 -8.43
N LEU A 57 -3.55 2.64 -8.17
CA LEU A 57 -2.19 2.16 -7.97
C LEU A 57 -1.52 3.01 -6.90
N SER A 58 -0.87 2.36 -5.95
CA SER A 58 0.01 2.98 -4.95
C SER A 58 1.40 2.40 -5.10
N TYR A 59 2.41 3.27 -5.17
CA TYR A 59 3.79 2.88 -5.45
C TYR A 59 4.79 3.85 -4.82
N SER A 60 6.04 3.42 -4.67
CA SER A 60 7.19 4.25 -4.32
C SER A 60 8.31 4.04 -5.33
N ASP A 61 9.27 4.95 -5.39
CA ASP A 61 10.57 4.72 -6.02
C ASP A 61 11.55 4.47 -4.86
N ALA A 62 11.63 3.21 -4.44
CA ALA A 62 12.33 2.81 -3.22
C ALA A 62 13.84 2.76 -3.43
N ASP A 63 14.29 2.47 -4.65
CA ASP A 63 15.71 2.44 -5.00
C ASP A 63 16.24 3.76 -5.60
N GLY A 64 15.34 4.69 -5.94
CA GLY A 64 15.67 6.04 -6.43
C GLY A 64 16.14 6.06 -7.88
N ASN A 65 15.83 5.04 -8.67
CA ASN A 65 16.28 4.92 -10.05
C ASN A 65 15.34 5.63 -11.06
N GLY A 66 14.20 6.16 -10.61
CA GLY A 66 13.20 6.85 -11.43
C GLY A 66 12.28 5.93 -12.24
N VAL A 67 12.29 4.62 -11.97
CA VAL A 67 11.51 3.59 -12.67
C VAL A 67 10.85 2.67 -11.65
N VAL A 68 9.53 2.77 -11.58
CA VAL A 68 8.74 1.93 -10.68
C VAL A 68 8.57 0.54 -11.29
N THR A 69 9.06 -0.47 -10.58
CA THR A 69 8.96 -1.87 -11.01
C THR A 69 7.89 -2.64 -10.23
N GLY A 70 7.21 -3.58 -10.90
CA GLY A 70 6.33 -4.55 -10.25
C GLY A 70 7.10 -5.80 -9.81
N ASP A 71 6.44 -6.67 -9.07
CA ASP A 71 7.01 -7.96 -8.64
C ASP A 71 7.51 -8.78 -9.83
N ILE A 72 8.74 -9.29 -9.72
CA ILE A 72 9.36 -10.13 -10.73
C ILE A 72 9.37 -11.56 -10.24
N VAL A 73 8.76 -12.46 -11.02
CA VAL A 73 8.85 -13.91 -10.78
C VAL A 73 10.11 -14.41 -11.47
N VAL A 74 11.08 -14.85 -10.67
CA VAL A 74 12.31 -15.47 -11.15
C VAL A 74 12.16 -16.97 -11.01
N GLN A 75 12.54 -17.70 -12.06
CA GLN A 75 12.64 -19.16 -12.04
C GLN A 75 14.07 -19.56 -12.38
N GLU A 76 14.71 -20.24 -11.44
CA GLU A 76 16.06 -20.77 -11.62
C GLU A 76 16.00 -22.29 -11.64
N CYS A 77 16.67 -22.88 -12.63
CA CYS A 77 16.74 -24.32 -12.76
C CYS A 77 18.20 -24.77 -12.80
N SER A 78 18.54 -25.79 -12.02
CA SER A 78 19.86 -26.43 -12.04
C SER A 78 19.70 -27.93 -12.05
N GLY A 79 20.25 -28.59 -13.08
CA GLY A 79 20.19 -30.04 -13.26
C GLY A 79 18.76 -30.61 -13.40
N GLY A 80 17.80 -29.81 -13.88
CA GLY A 80 16.41 -30.23 -14.05
C GLY A 80 15.50 -29.95 -12.84
N ASN A 81 16.05 -29.50 -11.70
CA ASN A 81 15.25 -29.01 -10.58
C ASN A 81 15.06 -27.50 -10.73
N CYS A 82 13.81 -27.05 -10.69
CA CYS A 82 13.45 -25.64 -10.79
C CYS A 82 12.90 -25.13 -9.46
N SER A 83 13.35 -23.94 -9.05
CA SER A 83 12.78 -23.18 -7.95
C SER A 83 12.35 -21.81 -8.47
N SER A 84 11.23 -21.31 -7.97
CA SER A 84 10.78 -19.95 -8.23
C SER A 84 10.79 -19.13 -6.95
N TYR A 85 11.17 -17.87 -7.08
CA TYR A 85 11.09 -16.88 -6.03
C TYR A 85 10.61 -15.55 -6.62
N ILE A 86 10.07 -14.70 -5.75
CA ILE A 86 9.61 -13.36 -6.12
C ILE A 86 10.64 -12.36 -5.64
N ILE A 87 11.09 -11.50 -6.56
CA ILE A 87 11.75 -10.26 -6.21
C ILE A 87 10.64 -9.23 -6.06
N PRO A 88 10.37 -8.73 -4.83
CA PRO A 88 9.34 -7.73 -4.63
C PRO A 88 9.69 -6.46 -5.39
N GLY A 89 8.71 -5.90 -6.08
CA GLY A 89 8.81 -4.59 -6.71
C GLY A 89 8.47 -3.48 -5.72
N GLU A 90 8.13 -2.31 -6.27
CA GLU A 90 7.90 -1.08 -5.53
C GLU A 90 6.43 -0.64 -5.55
N ILE A 91 5.57 -1.51 -6.07
CA ILE A 91 4.11 -1.36 -6.05
C ILE A 91 3.59 -1.85 -4.71
N GLU A 92 3.03 -0.95 -3.91
CA GLU A 92 2.42 -1.29 -2.60
C GLU A 92 1.01 -1.87 -2.79
N ALA A 93 0.24 -1.35 -3.75
CA ALA A 93 -1.13 -1.82 -3.97
C ALA A 93 -1.64 -1.52 -5.39
N ILE A 94 -2.42 -2.47 -5.91
CA ILE A 94 -3.25 -2.29 -7.11
C ILE A 94 -4.70 -2.53 -6.69
N SER A 95 -5.56 -1.55 -6.93
CA SER A 95 -6.98 -1.62 -6.61
C SER A 95 -7.82 -1.34 -7.84
N ASN A 96 -8.70 -2.27 -8.17
CA ASN A 96 -9.68 -2.10 -9.23
C ASN A 96 -11.05 -1.86 -8.60
N TYR A 97 -11.87 -1.05 -9.25
CA TYR A 97 -13.22 -0.71 -8.82
C TYR A 97 -14.17 -0.80 -10.00
N TYR A 98 -15.37 -1.29 -9.72
CA TYR A 98 -16.51 -1.23 -10.63
C TYR A 98 -16.89 0.22 -10.95
N PRO A 99 -17.63 0.47 -12.06
CA PRO A 99 -18.09 1.82 -12.41
C PRO A 99 -18.88 2.53 -11.31
N PHE A 100 -19.55 1.76 -10.43
CA PHE A 100 -20.31 2.27 -9.29
C PHE A 100 -19.48 2.37 -7.99
N GLY A 101 -18.15 2.34 -8.08
CA GLY A 101 -17.23 2.63 -6.97
C GLY A 101 -16.96 1.47 -6.00
N MET A 102 -17.56 0.30 -6.21
CA MET A 102 -17.27 -0.88 -5.38
C MET A 102 -15.91 -1.46 -5.73
N LEU A 103 -15.10 -1.81 -4.72
CA LEU A 103 -13.81 -2.48 -4.92
C LEU A 103 -14.04 -3.84 -5.60
N LEU A 104 -13.31 -4.09 -6.68
CA LEU A 104 -13.19 -5.38 -7.34
C LEU A 104 -12.12 -6.18 -6.60
N GLU A 105 -12.55 -7.11 -5.75
CA GLU A 105 -11.65 -8.08 -5.14
C GLU A 105 -11.23 -9.11 -6.21
N ASN A 106 -9.95 -9.12 -6.58
CA ASN A 106 -9.38 -10.23 -7.31
C ASN A 106 -9.13 -11.37 -6.31
N HIS A 107 -9.80 -12.51 -6.48
CA HIS A 107 -9.67 -13.69 -5.61
C HIS A 107 -8.27 -14.37 -5.62
N ASN A 108 -7.26 -13.81 -6.30
CA ASN A 108 -5.91 -14.35 -6.31
C ASN A 108 -5.07 -13.73 -5.18
N ASN A 109 -5.38 -14.14 -3.94
CA ASN A 109 -4.62 -13.83 -2.75
C ASN A 109 -3.26 -14.55 -2.75
N GLN A 110 -2.23 -13.89 -3.29
CA GLN A 110 -0.82 -14.12 -2.95
C GLN A 110 -0.10 -12.75 -2.93
N ALA A 111 -0.60 -11.80 -2.15
CA ALA A 111 0.19 -10.65 -1.73
C ALA A 111 -0.36 -10.15 -0.39
N ASN A 112 0.56 -9.94 0.53
CA ASN A 112 0.39 -9.81 1.96
C ASN A 112 -0.26 -8.46 2.37
N SER A 113 -1.47 -8.18 1.89
CA SER A 113 -2.11 -6.87 2.08
C SER A 113 -3.23 -6.96 3.12
N SER A 114 -2.90 -6.57 4.35
CA SER A 114 -3.84 -6.24 5.42
C SER A 114 -4.55 -4.90 5.13
N ASN A 115 -5.21 -4.77 3.98
CA ASN A 115 -5.81 -3.50 3.58
C ASN A 115 -7.22 -3.34 4.18
N VAL A 116 -7.29 -2.59 5.29
CA VAL A 116 -8.48 -2.31 6.13
C VAL A 116 -9.39 -1.20 5.54
N TYR A 117 -9.39 -0.97 4.24
CA TYR A 117 -10.20 0.09 3.62
C TYR A 117 -11.03 -0.47 2.46
N LYS A 118 -12.11 -1.17 2.81
CA LYS A 118 -13.07 -1.72 1.83
C LYS A 118 -14.10 -0.71 1.30
N TYR A 119 -14.22 0.48 1.89
CA TYR A 119 -15.16 1.49 1.43
C TYR A 119 -14.61 2.89 1.65
N LYS A 120 -14.64 3.71 0.59
CA LYS A 120 -14.60 5.18 0.69
C LYS A 120 -15.95 5.65 0.18
N TYR A 121 -16.92 5.79 1.07
CA TYR A 121 -18.10 6.58 0.77
C TYR A 121 -17.72 8.04 0.98
N ASN A 122 -17.99 8.86 -0.04
CA ASN A 122 -18.12 10.31 0.13
C ASN A 122 -19.28 10.62 1.06
#